data_AF-D4E0K3-F1
#
_entry.id   AF-D4E0K3-F1
#
_cell.length_a   1.000
_cell.length_b   1.000
_cell.length_c   1.000
_cell.angle_alpha   90.00
_cell.angle_beta   90.00
_cell.angle_gamma   90.00
#
_symmetry.space_group_name_H-M   'P 1'
#
loop_
_entity.id
_entity.type
_entity.pdbx_description
1 polymer ?
#
loop_
_entity_poly.entity_id
_entity_poly.type
_entity_poly.pdbx_seq_one_letter_code
_entity_poly.pdbx_strand_id
1 'polypeptide(L)'
;MPLMANAATPANVSVAPAIGAATLQSLPWQPLVPPVSQDVKLDSVSPQINQGDIQGAVAAYTLPADRGSLEITLSSIAKDNALYAPSVLVLDEHQRPAAYYPSSYFAYQPPGVMSADRLEGTLKLTPALGQKQIYLLVYTTRQDLSKTTQLTNPAKAYARGVGNAVPDIPDPIARHTTSGQLKLKVTAEQGTGNVMIGMLQSAPAAAPVVVGTNAPAASAPAKPAEPMLNDTESYFNNGIRQAVKAGDIDKALKLMNEAEKLGSSTARETFISSVKGKG
;
A
#
# COMPACT_ATOMS: atom_id res chain seq x y z
N MET A 1 -23.63 27.16 6.94
CA MET A 1 -23.24 26.79 5.56
C MET A 1 -21.79 26.34 5.62
N PRO A 2 -21.44 25.05 5.45
CA PRO A 2 -20.04 24.68 5.35
C PRO A 2 -19.52 25.22 4.01
N LEU A 3 -18.43 25.99 4.03
CA LEU A 3 -17.67 26.24 2.82
C LEU A 3 -17.13 24.88 2.36
N MET A 4 -17.69 24.36 1.27
CA MET A 4 -17.03 23.34 0.48
C MET A 4 -15.65 23.90 0.14
N ALA A 5 -14.59 23.29 0.68
CA ALA A 5 -13.24 23.56 0.21
C ALA A 5 -13.23 23.22 -1.28
N ASN A 6 -13.10 24.23 -2.14
CA ASN A 6 -12.80 23.99 -3.55
C ASN A 6 -11.53 23.14 -3.57
N ALA A 7 -11.66 21.85 -3.88
CA ALA A 7 -10.52 21.04 -4.24
C ALA A 7 -9.90 21.76 -5.47
N ALA A 8 -8.70 22.31 -5.29
CA ALA A 8 -7.95 22.83 -6.42
C ALA A 8 -7.84 21.72 -7.47
N THR A 9 -7.82 22.06 -8.75
CA THR A 9 -7.60 21.07 -9.80
C THR A 9 -6.11 20.70 -9.86
N PRO A 10 -5.76 19.49 -10.33
CA PRO A 10 -4.36 19.18 -10.66
C PRO A 10 -3.80 20.24 -11.62
N ALA A 11 -2.50 20.52 -11.51
CA ALA A 11 -1.83 21.45 -12.39
C ALA A 11 -1.42 20.78 -13.71
N ASN A 12 -1.11 21.59 -14.72
CA ASN A 12 -0.55 21.08 -15.96
C ASN A 12 0.79 20.38 -15.66
N VAL A 13 0.96 19.14 -16.14
CA VAL A 13 2.16 18.34 -15.88
C VAL A 13 3.44 19.01 -16.41
N SER A 14 3.31 19.87 -17.41
CA SER A 14 4.43 20.64 -18.00
C SER A 14 5.06 21.65 -17.04
N VAL A 15 4.36 22.03 -15.96
CA VAL A 15 4.91 22.91 -14.92
C VAL A 15 5.53 22.14 -13.75
N ALA A 16 5.51 20.80 -13.80
CA ALA A 16 6.18 19.99 -12.79
C ALA A 16 7.71 20.15 -12.90
N PRO A 17 8.43 20.26 -11.76
CA PRO A 17 9.88 20.21 -11.74
C PRO A 17 10.43 18.98 -12.49
N ALA A 18 11.41 19.20 -13.37
CA ALA A 18 12.07 18.13 -14.10
C ALA A 18 13.01 17.34 -13.17
N ILE A 19 12.74 16.04 -13.02
CA ILE A 19 13.57 15.10 -12.26
C ILE A 19 14.30 14.20 -13.25
N GLY A 20 15.61 14.04 -13.08
CA GLY A 20 16.43 13.23 -13.97
C GLY A 20 16.10 11.74 -13.84
N ALA A 21 16.18 10.99 -14.94
CA ALA A 21 15.91 9.56 -14.94
C ALA A 21 16.82 8.80 -13.95
N ALA A 22 18.10 9.16 -13.87
CA ALA A 22 19.02 8.56 -12.90
C ALA A 22 18.58 8.77 -11.44
N THR A 23 18.08 9.98 -11.11
CA THR A 23 17.53 10.29 -9.79
C THR A 23 16.31 9.42 -9.51
N LEU A 24 15.35 9.33 -10.44
CA LEU A 24 14.15 8.50 -10.29
C LEU A 24 14.47 7.01 -10.14
N GLN A 25 15.47 6.50 -10.87
CA GLN A 25 15.90 5.10 -10.80
C GLN A 25 16.62 4.77 -9.49
N SER A 26 17.25 5.75 -8.85
CA SER A 26 17.95 5.56 -7.57
C SER A 26 17.04 5.56 -6.34
N LEU A 27 15.78 6.01 -6.48
CA LEU A 27 14.84 6.09 -5.35
C LEU A 27 14.40 4.70 -4.88
N PRO A 28 14.33 4.45 -3.57
CA PRO A 28 13.80 3.22 -3.03
C PRO A 28 12.27 3.25 -3.06
N TRP A 29 11.71 2.90 -4.21
CA TRP A 29 10.26 2.85 -4.42
C TRP A 29 9.59 1.81 -3.54
N GLN A 30 8.80 2.25 -2.57
CA GLN A 30 8.07 1.37 -1.65
C GLN A 30 6.73 0.93 -2.26
N PRO A 31 6.48 -0.39 -2.42
CA PRO A 31 5.20 -0.86 -2.92
C PRO A 31 4.08 -0.68 -1.89
N LEU A 32 2.95 -0.16 -2.36
CA LEU A 32 1.71 0.01 -1.61
C LEU A 32 0.61 -0.84 -2.24
N VAL A 33 -0.10 -1.62 -1.42
CA VAL A 33 -1.20 -2.48 -1.87
C VAL A 33 -2.51 -1.94 -1.28
N PRO A 34 -3.38 -1.31 -2.09
CA PRO A 34 -4.67 -0.81 -1.60
C PRO A 34 -5.62 -1.96 -1.18
N PRO A 35 -6.47 -1.76 -0.15
CA PRO A 35 -6.54 -0.56 0.68
C PRO A 35 -5.41 -0.51 1.71
N VAL A 36 -4.78 0.65 1.86
CA VAL A 36 -3.68 0.86 2.83
C VAL A 36 -3.81 2.23 3.49
N SER A 37 -3.40 2.30 4.77
CA SER A 37 -3.19 3.53 5.50
C SER A 37 -1.85 3.45 6.22
N GLN A 38 -0.97 4.42 5.99
CA GLN A 38 0.39 4.42 6.52
C GLN A 38 0.75 5.81 7.06
N ASP A 39 1.37 5.83 8.23
CA ASP A 39 2.07 7.01 8.75
C ASP A 39 3.52 6.96 8.30
N VAL A 40 4.02 8.10 7.81
CA VAL A 40 5.31 8.21 7.15
C VAL A 40 6.06 9.36 7.80
N LYS A 41 7.21 9.04 8.41
CA LYS A 41 8.11 10.06 8.94
C LYS A 41 9.14 10.41 7.87
N LEU A 42 9.14 11.66 7.44
CA LEU A 42 10.17 12.24 6.58
C LEU A 42 11.21 12.94 7.45
N ASP A 43 12.44 12.48 7.39
CA ASP A 43 13.58 13.02 8.15
C ASP A 43 14.89 12.81 7.39
N SER A 44 16.03 13.00 8.07
CA SER A 44 17.36 12.91 7.45
C SER A 44 17.76 11.50 7.00
N VAL A 45 17.07 10.45 7.47
CA VAL A 45 17.33 9.06 7.01
C VAL A 45 16.43 8.66 5.84
N SER A 46 15.41 9.47 5.54
CA SER A 46 14.57 9.29 4.36
C SER A 46 15.35 9.60 3.08
N PRO A 47 14.94 9.08 1.92
CA PRO A 47 15.53 9.45 0.64
C PRO A 47 15.51 10.97 0.45
N GLN A 48 16.60 11.53 -0.08
CA GLN A 48 16.73 12.97 -0.30
C GLN A 48 16.82 13.26 -1.79
N ILE A 49 16.15 14.31 -2.25
CA ILE A 49 16.36 14.88 -3.58
C ILE A 49 16.77 16.34 -3.40
N ASN A 50 17.88 16.71 -4.05
CA ASN A 50 18.38 18.08 -4.12
C ASN A 50 18.66 18.43 -5.58
N GLN A 51 17.61 18.43 -6.41
CA GLN A 51 17.70 18.64 -7.86
C GLN A 51 16.66 19.67 -8.31
N GLY A 52 17.11 20.66 -9.07
CA GLY A 52 16.24 21.76 -9.53
C GLY A 52 15.64 22.50 -8.34
N ASP A 53 14.31 22.58 -8.29
CA ASP A 53 13.58 23.21 -7.19
C ASP A 53 13.20 22.26 -6.05
N ILE A 54 13.46 20.96 -6.20
CA ILE A 54 13.17 19.96 -5.17
C ILE A 54 14.30 19.94 -4.16
N GLN A 55 13.94 19.99 -2.87
CA GLN A 55 14.90 19.95 -1.78
C GLN A 55 14.35 19.19 -0.58
N GLY A 56 15.16 18.29 -0.01
CA GLY A 56 14.90 17.63 1.25
C GLY A 56 14.38 16.19 1.12
N ALA A 57 13.73 15.72 2.19
CA ALA A 57 13.23 14.36 2.29
C ALA A 57 12.07 14.14 1.34
N VAL A 58 12.03 12.98 0.69
CA VAL A 58 10.97 12.57 -0.23
C VAL A 58 10.39 11.21 0.15
N ALA A 59 9.13 10.97 -0.23
CA ALA A 59 8.50 9.67 -0.14
C ALA A 59 8.21 9.15 -1.56
N ALA A 60 8.63 7.92 -1.85
CA ALA A 60 8.55 7.34 -3.19
C ALA A 60 7.78 6.00 -3.11
N TYR A 61 6.65 5.90 -3.79
CA TYR A 61 5.78 4.74 -3.75
C TYR A 61 5.46 4.16 -5.13
N THR A 62 5.21 2.86 -5.19
CA THR A 62 4.57 2.21 -6.32
C THR A 62 3.18 1.73 -5.96
N LEU A 63 2.24 1.89 -6.89
CA LEU A 63 0.84 1.54 -6.72
C LEU A 63 0.37 0.67 -7.88
N PRO A 64 -0.38 -0.42 -7.63
CA PRO A 64 -0.99 -1.20 -8.70
C PRO A 64 -2.01 -0.33 -9.46
N ALA A 65 -1.89 -0.33 -10.77
CA ALA A 65 -2.75 0.42 -11.70
C ALA A 65 -3.75 -0.48 -12.45
N ASP A 66 -3.70 -1.79 -12.23
CA ASP A 66 -4.64 -2.79 -12.76
C ASP A 66 -5.91 -2.92 -11.89
N ARG A 67 -6.05 -2.07 -10.86
CA ARG A 67 -7.10 -2.13 -9.83
C ARG A 67 -8.18 -1.05 -9.97
N GLY A 68 -8.48 -0.61 -11.19
CA GLY A 68 -9.45 0.45 -11.43
C GLY A 68 -8.97 1.81 -10.90
N SER A 69 -9.88 2.76 -10.68
CA SER A 69 -9.48 4.07 -10.19
C SER A 69 -8.94 4.00 -8.76
N LEU A 70 -7.95 4.83 -8.47
CA LEU A 70 -7.33 4.98 -7.17
C LEU A 70 -7.76 6.30 -6.55
N GLU A 71 -8.10 6.27 -5.27
CA GLU A 71 -8.29 7.46 -4.45
C GLU A 71 -7.19 7.50 -3.39
N ILE A 72 -6.36 8.55 -3.43
CA ILE A 72 -5.22 8.76 -2.54
C ILE A 72 -5.48 10.01 -1.72
N THR A 73 -5.61 9.87 -0.41
CA THR A 73 -5.61 11.01 0.51
C THR A 73 -4.23 11.14 1.14
N LEU A 74 -3.59 12.28 0.91
CA LEU A 74 -2.31 12.63 1.52
C LEU A 74 -2.54 13.76 2.51
N SER A 75 -2.12 13.55 3.75
CA SER A 75 -2.17 14.55 4.81
C SER A 75 -0.75 14.82 5.33
N SER A 76 -0.32 16.08 5.39
CA SER A 76 0.89 16.48 6.11
C SER A 76 0.53 17.11 7.45
N ILE A 77 1.00 16.51 8.53
CA ILE A 77 0.62 16.88 9.89
C ILE A 77 1.49 18.03 10.38
N ALA A 78 0.86 19.10 10.85
CA ALA A 78 1.54 20.18 11.52
C ALA A 78 1.94 19.75 12.94
N LYS A 79 3.18 20.04 13.33
CA LYS A 79 3.69 19.78 14.67
C LYS A 79 4.70 20.85 15.06
N ASP A 80 4.61 21.37 16.28
CA ASP A 80 5.55 22.36 16.83
C ASP A 80 5.75 23.59 15.91
N ASN A 81 4.67 24.10 15.30
CA ASN A 81 4.70 25.17 14.30
C ASN A 81 5.64 24.87 13.09
N ALA A 82 5.82 23.60 12.77
CA ALA A 82 6.49 23.11 11.58
C ALA A 82 5.55 22.20 10.78
N LEU A 83 5.74 22.18 9.46
CA LEU A 83 4.84 21.51 8.53
C LEU A 83 5.61 21.15 7.26
N TYR A 84 5.40 19.96 6.72
CA TYR A 84 5.95 19.63 5.42
C TYR A 84 4.95 20.07 4.34
N ALA A 85 5.35 20.91 3.40
CA ALA A 85 4.45 21.37 2.33
C ALA A 85 4.61 20.47 1.09
N PRO A 86 3.70 19.50 0.86
CA PRO A 86 3.93 18.47 -0.14
C PRO A 86 3.52 18.93 -1.54
N SER A 87 4.33 18.59 -2.52
CA SER A 87 3.93 18.45 -3.92
C SER A 87 3.98 16.98 -4.29
N VAL A 88 3.11 16.55 -5.20
CA VAL A 88 3.02 15.16 -5.63
C VAL A 88 3.15 15.07 -7.15
N LEU A 89 4.14 14.30 -7.60
CA LEU A 89 4.32 13.93 -8.99
C LEU A 89 3.92 12.46 -9.17
N VAL A 90 2.93 12.24 -10.03
CA VAL A 90 2.53 10.90 -10.47
C VAL A 90 3.26 10.59 -11.75
N LEU A 91 3.90 9.43 -11.83
CA LEU A 91 4.56 8.94 -13.04
C LEU A 91 3.88 7.68 -13.57
N ASP A 92 3.93 7.50 -14.88
CA ASP A 92 3.49 6.27 -15.55
C ASP A 92 4.50 5.11 -15.35
N GLU A 93 4.23 3.95 -15.96
CA GLU A 93 5.10 2.76 -15.87
C GLU A 93 6.52 2.98 -16.39
N HIS A 94 6.70 3.97 -17.26
CA HIS A 94 7.98 4.34 -17.82
C HIS A 94 8.64 5.49 -17.03
N GLN A 95 8.14 5.79 -15.83
CA GLN A 95 8.57 6.90 -14.98
C GLN A 95 8.46 8.26 -15.67
N ARG A 96 7.52 8.42 -16.60
CA ARG A 96 7.23 9.71 -17.24
C ARG A 96 6.13 10.44 -16.46
N PRO A 97 6.22 11.77 -16.31
CA PRO A 97 5.17 12.56 -15.66
C PRO A 97 3.78 12.31 -16.26
N ALA A 98 2.83 11.91 -15.42
CA ALA A 98 1.44 11.63 -15.80
C ALA A 98 0.44 12.58 -15.14
N ALA A 99 0.70 13.01 -13.89
CA ALA A 99 -0.09 14.04 -13.21
C ALA A 99 0.77 14.80 -12.19
N TYR A 100 0.41 16.06 -11.93
CA TYR A 100 1.13 16.91 -10.99
C TYR A 100 0.18 17.68 -10.06
N TYR A 101 0.44 17.58 -8.77
CA TYR A 101 -0.32 18.23 -7.71
C TYR A 101 0.65 19.12 -6.91
N PRO A 102 0.65 20.45 -7.16
CA PRO A 102 1.53 21.37 -6.45
C PRO A 102 1.11 21.52 -4.99
N SER A 103 1.95 22.15 -4.16
CA SER A 103 1.64 22.37 -2.74
C SER A 103 0.33 23.12 -2.48
N SER A 104 -0.08 24.02 -3.38
CA SER A 104 -1.36 24.72 -3.28
C SER A 104 -2.59 23.83 -3.43
N TYR A 105 -2.43 22.59 -3.92
CA TYR A 105 -3.50 21.60 -3.97
C TYR A 105 -3.91 21.09 -2.58
N PHE A 106 -2.97 21.11 -1.63
CA PHE A 106 -3.17 20.58 -0.28
C PHE A 106 -3.62 21.71 0.64
N ALA A 107 -4.93 21.79 0.85
CA ALA A 107 -5.52 22.84 1.66
C ALA A 107 -5.30 22.58 3.15
N TYR A 108 -5.12 23.65 3.90
CA TYR A 108 -5.07 23.58 5.35
C TYR A 108 -6.43 23.13 5.92
N GLN A 109 -6.38 22.11 6.77
CA GLN A 109 -7.51 21.56 7.51
C GLN A 109 -7.28 21.78 9.01
N PRO A 110 -8.23 22.40 9.72
CA PRO A 110 -8.14 22.58 11.16
C PRO A 110 -8.20 21.24 11.89
N PRO A 111 -7.79 21.21 13.17
CA PRO A 111 -7.86 20.02 13.98
C PRO A 111 -9.33 19.62 14.21
N GLY A 112 -9.58 18.31 14.16
CA GLY A 112 -10.85 17.70 14.53
C GLY A 112 -10.70 16.82 15.77
N VAL A 113 -11.77 16.12 16.15
CA VAL A 113 -11.79 15.26 17.36
C VAL A 113 -10.68 14.20 17.37
N MET A 114 -10.26 13.72 16.19
CA MET A 114 -9.23 12.69 16.02
C MET A 114 -8.12 13.09 15.01
N SER A 115 -8.05 14.36 14.61
CA SER A 115 -7.10 14.82 13.61
C SER A 115 -6.43 16.11 14.06
N ALA A 116 -5.12 16.21 13.84
CA ALA A 116 -4.37 17.44 14.06
C ALA A 116 -4.54 18.41 12.87
N ASP A 117 -4.09 19.64 13.09
CA ASP A 117 -3.79 20.61 12.03
C ASP A 117 -2.94 19.95 10.93
N ARG A 118 -3.35 20.12 9.66
CA ARG A 118 -2.68 19.46 8.54
C ARG A 118 -2.92 20.16 7.22
N LEU A 119 -2.04 19.95 6.25
CA LEU A 119 -2.37 20.14 4.83
C LEU A 119 -2.92 18.83 4.30
N GLU A 120 -4.02 18.86 3.56
CA GLU A 120 -4.66 17.65 3.06
C GLU A 120 -5.17 17.82 1.63
N GLY A 121 -5.06 16.76 0.85
CA GLY A 121 -5.57 16.70 -0.51
C GLY A 121 -5.88 15.26 -0.91
N THR A 122 -6.94 15.11 -1.71
CA THR A 122 -7.36 13.81 -2.25
C THR A 122 -7.12 13.78 -3.76
N LEU A 123 -6.29 12.86 -4.23
CA LEU A 123 -5.99 12.63 -5.63
C LEU A 123 -6.88 11.49 -6.12
N LYS A 124 -7.62 11.73 -7.19
CA LYS A 124 -8.39 10.70 -7.90
C LYS A 124 -7.66 10.40 -9.21
N LEU A 125 -7.12 9.19 -9.31
CA LEU A 125 -6.31 8.76 -10.44
C LEU A 125 -7.03 7.61 -11.14
N THR A 126 -7.20 7.70 -12.45
CA THR A 126 -7.71 6.61 -13.27
C THR A 126 -6.58 6.18 -14.19
N PRO A 127 -5.87 5.08 -13.85
CA PRO A 127 -4.79 4.59 -14.70
C PRO A 127 -5.28 4.20 -16.09
N ALA A 128 -4.40 4.29 -17.08
CA ALA A 128 -4.73 3.94 -18.45
C ALA A 128 -4.96 2.42 -18.60
N LEU A 129 -5.76 2.03 -19.60
CA LEU A 129 -5.97 0.61 -19.90
C LEU A 129 -4.64 -0.08 -20.23
N GLY A 130 -4.40 -1.23 -19.61
CA GLY A 130 -3.17 -2.01 -19.77
C GLY A 130 -2.03 -1.59 -18.83
N GLN A 131 -2.18 -0.49 -18.08
CA GLN A 131 -1.21 -0.06 -17.08
C GLN A 131 -1.32 -0.95 -15.84
N LYS A 132 -0.22 -1.58 -15.45
CA LYS A 132 -0.09 -2.44 -14.25
C LYS A 132 0.41 -1.66 -13.04
N GLN A 133 1.19 -0.61 -13.23
CA GLN A 133 1.72 0.19 -12.12
C GLN A 133 1.77 1.71 -12.41
N ILE A 134 1.67 2.52 -11.35
CA ILE A 134 2.08 3.93 -11.34
C ILE A 134 3.08 4.19 -10.22
N TYR A 135 3.81 5.28 -10.33
CA TYR A 135 4.72 5.75 -9.28
C TYR A 135 4.19 7.06 -8.69
N LEU A 136 4.28 7.19 -7.37
CA LEU A 136 3.87 8.37 -6.62
C LEU A 136 5.08 8.93 -5.88
N LEU A 137 5.53 10.12 -6.25
CA LEU A 137 6.61 10.82 -5.58
C LEU A 137 6.07 12.04 -4.83
N VAL A 138 6.21 12.02 -3.51
CA VAL A 138 5.89 13.15 -2.63
C VAL A 138 7.19 13.85 -2.26
N TYR A 139 7.26 15.15 -2.53
CA TYR A 139 8.42 15.98 -2.24
C TYR A 139 8.00 17.39 -1.83
N THR A 140 8.94 18.26 -1.48
CA THR A 140 8.70 19.70 -1.29
C THR A 140 9.65 20.51 -2.16
N THR A 141 9.35 21.79 -2.36
CA THR A 141 10.11 22.69 -3.22
C THR A 141 10.71 23.85 -2.44
N ARG A 142 11.80 24.45 -2.95
CA ARG A 142 12.40 25.66 -2.38
C ARG A 142 11.39 26.80 -2.23
N GLN A 143 10.53 26.97 -3.23
CA GLN A 143 9.48 27.99 -3.20
C GLN A 143 8.49 27.72 -2.07
N ASP A 144 8.07 26.45 -1.88
CA ASP A 144 7.12 26.11 -0.83
C ASP A 144 7.76 26.16 0.56
N LEU A 145 9.04 25.83 0.69
CA LEU A 145 9.82 25.98 1.93
C LEU A 145 9.93 27.44 2.40
N SER A 146 9.90 28.41 1.48
CA SER A 146 9.88 29.84 1.83
C SER A 146 8.52 30.37 2.28
N LYS A 147 7.45 29.56 2.17
CA LYS A 147 6.09 29.92 2.58
C LYS A 147 5.80 29.45 4.00
N THR A 148 4.64 29.86 4.49
CA THR A 148 4.12 29.49 5.80
C THR A 148 2.64 29.20 5.72
N THR A 149 2.13 28.42 6.68
CA THR A 149 0.70 28.15 6.83
C THR A 149 0.21 28.72 8.15
N GLN A 150 -0.87 29.51 8.12
CA GLN A 150 -1.56 29.94 9.34
C GLN A 150 -2.38 28.78 9.87
N LEU A 151 -2.10 28.36 11.10
CA LEU A 151 -2.81 27.29 11.80
C LEU A 151 -4.02 27.86 12.56
N THR A 152 -4.87 27.01 13.12
CA THR A 152 -5.97 27.46 13.97
C THR A 152 -5.49 27.51 15.40
N ASN A 153 -5.64 28.65 16.08
CA ASN A 153 -5.31 28.72 17.49
C ASN A 153 -6.20 27.74 18.30
N PRO A 154 -5.63 26.85 19.14
CA PRO A 154 -6.39 25.88 19.92
C PRO A 154 -7.48 26.51 20.79
N ALA A 155 -7.24 27.69 21.38
CA ALA A 155 -8.24 28.37 22.20
C ALA A 155 -9.41 28.92 21.35
N LYS A 156 -9.16 29.34 20.11
CA LYS A 156 -10.25 29.69 19.18
C LYS A 156 -11.05 28.46 18.76
N ALA A 157 -10.38 27.34 18.46
CA ALA A 157 -11.05 26.09 18.09
C ALA A 157 -11.93 25.58 19.24
N TYR A 158 -11.43 25.60 20.47
CA TYR A 158 -12.17 25.21 21.67
C TYR A 158 -13.39 26.11 21.90
N ALA A 159 -13.21 27.44 21.86
CA ALA A 159 -14.30 28.39 22.07
C ALA A 159 -15.45 28.19 21.07
N ARG A 160 -15.13 27.96 19.78
CA ARG A 160 -16.14 27.61 18.76
C ARG A 160 -16.83 26.28 19.08
N GLY A 161 -16.09 25.27 19.54
CA GLY A 161 -16.63 23.95 19.85
C GLY A 161 -17.60 23.94 21.03
N VAL A 162 -17.39 24.79 22.03
CA VAL A 162 -18.28 24.91 23.21
C VAL A 162 -19.32 26.03 23.11
N GLY A 163 -19.38 26.75 21.97
CA GLY A 163 -20.34 27.85 21.76
C GLY A 163 -20.02 29.15 22.51
N ASN A 164 -18.78 29.32 22.99
CA ASN A 164 -18.33 30.53 23.66
C ASN A 164 -17.86 31.59 22.66
N ALA A 165 -17.75 32.84 23.14
CA ALA A 165 -17.12 33.91 22.38
C ALA A 165 -15.68 33.53 21.99
N VAL A 166 -15.33 33.70 20.71
CA VAL A 166 -14.00 33.40 20.19
C VAL A 166 -13.01 34.47 20.67
N PRO A 167 -11.92 34.11 21.38
CA PRO A 167 -10.94 35.08 21.85
C PRO A 167 -10.23 35.80 20.71
N ASP A 168 -9.94 37.09 20.89
CA ASP A 168 -9.13 37.89 19.97
C ASP A 168 -7.63 37.69 20.25
N ILE A 169 -7.12 36.55 19.81
CA ILE A 169 -5.70 36.16 19.91
C ILE A 169 -5.15 35.82 18.52
N PRO A 170 -3.87 36.07 18.22
CA PRO A 170 -3.32 35.69 16.94
C PRO A 170 -3.27 34.17 16.76
N ASP A 171 -3.40 33.73 15.52
CA ASP A 171 -3.23 32.34 15.14
C ASP A 171 -1.75 31.98 14.98
N PRO A 172 -1.32 30.76 15.37
CA PRO A 172 0.06 30.33 15.19
C PRO A 172 0.40 30.18 13.71
N ILE A 173 1.65 30.46 13.36
CA ILE A 173 2.17 30.32 11.99
C ILE A 173 3.12 29.14 11.92
N ALA A 174 2.79 28.15 11.11
CA ALA A 174 3.67 27.03 10.81
C ALA A 174 4.67 27.38 9.70
N ARG A 175 5.95 27.15 9.95
CA ARG A 175 7.00 27.22 8.92
C ARG A 175 7.05 25.92 8.13
N HIS A 176 7.29 26.05 6.83
CA HIS A 176 7.47 24.87 5.99
C HIS A 176 8.88 24.29 6.16
N THR A 177 8.99 22.97 6.22
CA THR A 177 10.24 22.25 6.52
C THR A 177 10.52 21.14 5.51
N THR A 178 11.79 20.77 5.37
CA THR A 178 12.26 19.67 4.51
C THR A 178 11.99 18.28 5.07
N SER A 179 11.45 18.22 6.29
CA SER A 179 11.09 17.02 7.05
C SER A 179 9.71 17.22 7.69
N GLY A 180 9.06 16.13 8.08
CA GLY A 180 7.73 16.20 8.70
C GLY A 180 7.07 14.83 8.83
N GLN A 181 5.78 14.84 9.16
CA GLN A 181 4.97 13.63 9.26
C GLN A 181 3.88 13.67 8.21
N LEU A 182 3.80 12.62 7.41
CA LEU A 182 2.75 12.41 6.43
C LEU A 182 1.88 11.25 6.85
N LYS A 183 0.61 11.31 6.47
CA LYS A 183 -0.32 10.19 6.50
C LYS A 183 -0.83 9.97 5.09
N LEU A 184 -0.69 8.74 4.61
CA LEU A 184 -1.10 8.35 3.28
C LEU A 184 -2.19 7.29 3.40
N LYS A 185 -3.35 7.56 2.81
CA LYS A 185 -4.44 6.59 2.67
C LYS A 185 -4.69 6.36 1.20
N VAL A 186 -4.70 5.10 0.79
CA VAL A 186 -4.97 4.71 -0.60
C VAL A 186 -6.08 3.66 -0.64
N THR A 187 -7.07 3.90 -1.50
CA THR A 187 -8.12 2.95 -1.84
C THR A 187 -8.18 2.78 -3.35
N ALA A 188 -8.60 1.59 -3.79
CA ALA A 188 -8.84 1.29 -5.19
C ALA A 188 -10.33 0.94 -5.34
N GLU A 189 -10.94 1.29 -6.48
CA GLU A 189 -12.35 0.99 -6.77
C GLU A 189 -12.63 -0.51 -6.99
N GLN A 190 -11.62 -1.38 -6.87
CA GLN A 190 -11.83 -2.83 -6.90
C GLN A 190 -12.67 -3.29 -5.71
N GLY A 191 -13.94 -3.53 -5.99
CA GLY A 191 -14.79 -4.46 -5.25
C GLY A 191 -15.42 -3.89 -3.99
N THR A 192 -16.30 -2.89 -4.11
CA THR A 192 -17.55 -3.02 -3.34
C THR A 192 -18.09 -4.41 -3.65
N GLY A 193 -18.23 -5.25 -2.62
CA GLY A 193 -18.54 -6.67 -2.76
C GLY A 193 -19.81 -6.92 -3.55
N ASN A 194 -19.69 -7.00 -4.88
CA ASN A 194 -20.74 -7.51 -5.73
C ASN A 194 -20.76 -9.02 -5.48
N VAL A 195 -21.61 -9.45 -4.55
CA VAL A 195 -22.02 -10.85 -4.45
C VAL A 195 -22.82 -11.16 -5.71
N MET A 196 -22.28 -11.99 -6.59
CA MET A 196 -23.05 -12.57 -7.69
C MET A 196 -24.12 -13.50 -7.10
N ILE A 197 -25.36 -13.02 -6.98
CA ILE A 197 -26.49 -13.87 -6.62
C ILE A 197 -26.98 -14.56 -7.91
N GLY A 198 -26.94 -15.89 -7.92
CA GLY A 198 -27.49 -16.70 -9.02
C GLY A 198 -26.50 -17.54 -9.82
N MET A 199 -25.21 -17.51 -9.47
CA MET A 199 -24.23 -18.48 -9.98
C MET A 199 -23.65 -19.27 -8.80
N LEU A 200 -24.15 -20.49 -8.55
CA LEU A 200 -23.39 -21.48 -7.77
C LEU A 200 -22.22 -21.94 -8.64
N GLN A 201 -21.18 -21.10 -8.72
CA GLN A 201 -19.90 -21.55 -9.22
C GLN A 201 -19.19 -22.22 -8.05
N SER A 202 -19.15 -23.55 -8.16
CA SER A 202 -18.20 -24.44 -7.50
C SER A 202 -16.90 -23.70 -7.28
N ALA A 203 -16.54 -23.47 -6.02
CA ALA A 203 -15.26 -22.88 -5.69
C ALA A 203 -14.16 -23.74 -6.34
N PRO A 204 -13.44 -23.22 -7.34
CA PRO A 204 -12.13 -23.77 -7.62
C PRO A 204 -11.31 -23.38 -6.39
N ALA A 205 -10.92 -24.37 -5.59
CA ALA A 205 -9.83 -24.18 -4.65
C ALA A 205 -8.55 -24.05 -5.45
N ALA A 206 -8.26 -22.85 -5.96
CA ALA A 206 -6.94 -22.40 -6.36
C ALA A 206 -7.06 -20.88 -6.59
N ALA A 207 -6.16 -20.01 -6.15
CA ALA A 207 -4.71 -20.17 -6.09
C ALA A 207 -4.16 -18.85 -5.49
N PRO A 208 -3.00 -18.33 -5.89
CA PRO A 208 -1.62 -18.82 -5.78
C PRO A 208 -0.74 -17.69 -5.21
N VAL A 209 0.24 -17.98 -4.36
CA VAL A 209 1.34 -17.01 -4.19
C VAL A 209 2.60 -17.75 -3.80
N VAL A 210 3.49 -17.89 -4.78
CA VAL A 210 4.77 -17.17 -4.68
C VAL A 210 4.96 -16.49 -6.04
N VAL A 211 4.81 -15.17 -6.05
CA VAL A 211 5.87 -14.19 -6.31
C VAL A 211 6.62 -14.40 -7.62
N GLY A 212 6.56 -13.35 -8.46
CA GLY A 212 7.71 -12.78 -9.15
C GLY A 212 8.73 -13.74 -9.75
N THR A 213 8.68 -13.81 -11.07
CA THR A 213 9.82 -13.57 -11.96
C THR A 213 11.22 -13.58 -11.33
N ASN A 214 11.88 -14.73 -11.35
CA ASN A 214 13.26 -14.86 -11.80
C ASN A 214 13.24 -15.96 -12.88
N ALA A 215 13.08 -15.60 -14.15
CA ALA A 215 13.82 -16.34 -15.15
C ALA A 215 15.06 -15.49 -15.46
N PRO A 216 16.26 -16.05 -15.51
CA PRO A 216 16.84 -17.07 -14.64
C PRO A 216 18.26 -16.65 -14.20
N ALA A 217 18.71 -17.12 -13.05
CA ALA A 217 20.13 -17.35 -12.79
C ALA A 217 20.18 -18.48 -11.77
N ALA A 218 19.90 -19.72 -12.18
CA ALA A 218 20.87 -20.59 -12.82
C ALA A 218 22.22 -20.54 -12.09
N SER A 219 22.31 -21.31 -11.00
CA SER A 219 23.25 -22.43 -10.98
C SER A 219 23.15 -23.23 -9.67
N ALA A 220 22.69 -24.48 -9.83
CA ALA A 220 23.16 -25.69 -9.14
C ALA A 220 22.74 -25.90 -7.66
N PRO A 221 22.87 -27.13 -7.15
CA PRO A 221 22.08 -28.32 -7.49
C PRO A 221 21.25 -28.76 -6.27
N ALA A 222 19.97 -29.09 -6.46
CA ALA A 222 19.13 -29.59 -5.38
C ALA A 222 19.59 -30.99 -4.96
N LYS A 223 20.13 -31.04 -3.75
CA LYS A 223 20.57 -32.22 -3.01
C LYS A 223 19.43 -33.23 -2.91
N PRO A 224 19.70 -34.55 -3.03
CA PRO A 224 18.69 -35.59 -2.84
C PRO A 224 18.06 -35.48 -1.44
N ALA A 225 16.73 -35.47 -1.36
CA ALA A 225 16.00 -35.55 -0.11
C ALA A 225 16.22 -36.94 0.50
N GLU A 226 16.69 -36.97 1.75
CA GLU A 226 16.88 -38.20 2.50
C GLU A 226 15.50 -38.81 2.84
N PRO A 227 15.33 -40.14 2.70
CA PRO A 227 14.07 -40.82 2.95
C PRO A 227 13.66 -40.71 4.43
N MET A 228 12.36 -40.59 4.69
CA MET A 228 11.80 -40.60 6.05
C MET A 228 12.19 -41.87 6.82
N LEU A 229 12.33 -41.76 8.14
CA LEU A 229 12.39 -42.94 9.01
C LEU A 229 11.10 -43.77 8.88
N ASN A 230 11.27 -45.09 8.72
CA ASN A 230 10.19 -46.07 8.54
C ASN A 230 9.07 -45.97 9.61
N ASP A 231 9.40 -45.58 10.84
CA ASP A 231 8.43 -45.41 11.93
C ASP A 231 7.43 -44.30 11.65
N THR A 232 7.87 -43.25 10.94
CA THR A 232 7.00 -42.13 10.56
C THR A 232 6.12 -42.49 9.36
N GLU A 233 6.62 -43.32 8.45
CA GLU A 233 5.85 -43.82 7.30
C GLU A 233 4.69 -44.73 7.73
N SER A 234 4.91 -45.62 8.71
CA SER A 234 3.86 -46.46 9.30
C SER A 234 2.74 -45.62 9.94
N TYR A 235 3.10 -44.53 10.64
CA TYR A 235 2.13 -43.63 11.28
C TYR A 235 1.17 -43.01 10.25
N PHE A 236 1.72 -42.47 9.16
CA PHE A 236 0.90 -41.88 8.10
C PHE A 236 0.06 -42.93 7.37
N ASN A 237 0.63 -44.08 7.03
CA ASN A 237 -0.10 -45.16 6.35
C ASN A 237 -1.29 -45.69 7.19
N ASN A 238 -1.12 -45.82 8.50
CA ASN A 238 -2.21 -46.22 9.39
C ASN A 238 -3.28 -45.14 9.52
N GLY A 239 -2.88 -43.87 9.62
CA GLY A 239 -3.81 -42.74 9.63
C GLY A 239 -4.64 -42.66 8.35
N ILE A 240 -4.01 -42.86 7.19
CA ILE A 240 -4.67 -42.90 5.88
C ILE A 240 -5.70 -44.03 5.84
N ARG A 241 -5.32 -45.26 6.21
CA ARG A 241 -6.25 -46.41 6.23
C ARG A 241 -7.45 -46.17 7.16
N GLN A 242 -7.22 -45.61 8.35
CA GLN A 242 -8.30 -45.33 9.31
C GLN A 242 -9.25 -44.25 8.80
N ALA A 243 -8.72 -43.14 8.29
CA ALA A 243 -9.52 -42.06 7.74
C ALA A 243 -10.36 -42.55 6.55
N VAL A 244 -9.73 -43.31 5.64
CA VAL A 244 -10.47 -43.94 4.55
C VAL A 244 -11.54 -44.87 5.10
N LYS A 245 -11.24 -45.77 6.04
CA LYS A 245 -12.22 -46.68 6.66
C LYS A 245 -13.40 -45.93 7.28
N ALA A 246 -13.15 -44.79 7.94
CA ALA A 246 -14.18 -43.93 8.52
C ALA A 246 -15.03 -43.18 7.49
N GLY A 247 -14.65 -43.20 6.20
CA GLY A 247 -15.34 -42.47 5.13
C GLY A 247 -14.91 -41.01 5.02
N ASP A 248 -13.90 -40.62 5.78
CA ASP A 248 -13.33 -39.28 5.82
C ASP A 248 -12.20 -39.19 4.78
N ILE A 249 -12.60 -39.05 3.51
CA ILE A 249 -11.68 -39.03 2.37
C ILE A 249 -10.82 -37.75 2.38
N ASP A 250 -11.37 -36.62 2.83
CA ASP A 250 -10.65 -35.35 2.94
C ASP A 250 -9.48 -35.46 3.93
N LYS A 251 -9.72 -36.07 5.10
CA LYS A 251 -8.66 -36.31 6.07
C LYS A 251 -7.61 -37.29 5.57
N ALA A 252 -8.03 -38.34 4.86
CA ALA A 252 -7.11 -39.31 4.25
C ALA A 252 -6.20 -38.67 3.18
N LEU A 253 -6.74 -37.77 2.34
CA LEU A 253 -5.97 -37.03 1.33
C LEU A 253 -4.96 -36.09 1.98
N LYS A 254 -5.34 -35.42 3.08
CA LYS A 254 -4.44 -34.52 3.81
C LYS A 254 -3.25 -35.28 4.40
N LEU A 255 -3.51 -36.43 5.04
CA LEU A 255 -2.46 -37.29 5.61
C LEU A 255 -1.52 -37.86 4.54
N MET A 256 -2.04 -38.21 3.36
CA MET A 256 -1.23 -38.66 2.22
C MET A 256 -0.28 -37.56 1.72
N ASN A 257 -0.80 -36.35 1.46
CA ASN A 257 0.01 -35.24 0.95
C ASN A 257 1.10 -34.81 1.93
N GLU A 258 0.81 -34.90 3.23
CA GLU A 258 1.78 -34.58 4.28
C GLU A 258 2.90 -35.62 4.36
N ALA A 259 2.57 -36.91 4.21
CA ALA A 259 3.55 -37.98 4.13
C ALA A 259 4.43 -37.88 2.86
N GLU A 260 3.85 -37.56 1.70
CA GLU A 260 4.61 -37.34 0.45
C GLU A 260 5.57 -36.17 0.58
N LYS A 261 5.14 -35.06 1.19
CA LYS A 261 5.98 -33.88 1.41
C LYS A 261 7.19 -34.18 2.30
N LEU A 262 7.03 -35.12 3.24
CA LEU A 262 8.10 -35.55 4.13
C LEU A 262 9.02 -36.60 3.48
N GLY A 263 8.65 -37.17 2.33
CA GLY A 263 9.46 -38.11 1.56
C GLY A 263 8.95 -39.56 1.58
N SER A 264 7.72 -39.82 2.01
CA SER A 264 7.11 -41.16 1.93
C SER A 264 6.87 -41.57 0.48
N SER A 265 7.32 -42.78 0.13
CA SER A 265 7.08 -43.37 -1.18
C SER A 265 5.82 -44.26 -1.21
N THR A 266 5.31 -44.67 -0.04
CA THR A 266 4.19 -45.62 0.06
C THR A 266 2.83 -44.98 0.42
N ALA A 267 2.79 -43.70 0.80
CA ALA A 267 1.57 -43.03 1.22
C ALA A 267 0.49 -42.98 0.13
N ARG A 268 0.88 -42.67 -1.12
CA ARG A 268 -0.04 -42.62 -2.28
C ARG A 268 -0.67 -43.96 -2.58
N GLU A 269 0.14 -45.00 -2.61
CA GLU A 269 -0.32 -46.37 -2.89
C GLU A 269 -1.24 -46.87 -1.76
N THR A 270 -0.90 -46.55 -0.51
CA THR A 270 -1.75 -46.86 0.65
C THR A 270 -3.11 -46.17 0.58
N PHE A 271 -3.16 -44.91 0.14
CA PHE A 271 -4.43 -44.19 -0.08
C PHE A 271 -5.27 -44.87 -1.17
N ILE A 272 -4.68 -45.10 -2.36
CA ILE A 272 -5.36 -45.69 -3.53
C ILE A 272 -5.91 -47.09 -3.21
N SER A 273 -5.11 -47.94 -2.56
CA SER A 273 -5.54 -49.29 -2.18
C SER A 273 -6.67 -49.26 -1.12
N SER A 274 -6.60 -48.33 -0.16
CA SER A 274 -7.62 -48.20 0.89
C SER A 274 -8.96 -47.72 0.35
N VAL A 275 -8.98 -46.79 -0.62
CA VAL A 275 -10.24 -46.31 -1.21
C VAL A 275 -10.85 -47.32 -2.18
N LYS A 276 -10.01 -48.11 -2.86
CA LYS A 276 -10.46 -49.16 -3.77
C LYS A 276 -11.07 -50.36 -3.03
N GLY A 277 -10.64 -50.64 -1.81
CA GLY A 277 -11.21 -51.69 -0.95
C GLY A 277 -12.56 -51.34 -0.30
N LYS A 278 -13.15 -50.17 -0.60
CA LYS A 278 -14.48 -49.74 -0.13
C LYS A 278 -15.63 -49.99 -1.12
N GLY A 279 -15.33 -50.63 -2.25
CA GLY A 279 -16.32 -51.09 -3.24
C GLY A 279 -16.79 -52.52 -2.96
#